data_AF-A0A8T5N365-F1
#
_entry.id   AF-A0A8T5N365-F1
#
_cell.length_a   1.000
_cell.length_b   1.000
_cell.length_c   1.000
_cell.angle_alpha   90.00
_cell.angle_beta   90.00
_cell.angle_gamma   90.00
#
_symmetry.space_group_name_H-M   'P 1'
#
loop_
_entity.id
_entity.type
_entity.pdbx_description
1 polymer ?
#
loop_
_entity_poly.entity_id
_entity_poly.type
_entity_poly.pdbx_seq_one_letter_code
_entity_poly.pdbx_strand_id
1 'polypeptide(L)'
;MSDIFYELEKENVNEIKKVLKWAKENSRIIKLDVLNCNKSFRRKKADKTFDEVFNLIDKNSSGFFRIILRKDTNVFGLFSDKLKIMDYLEISIRSINVGSKEYFIFIYLDKKKLEELKKVFVIKEVAGKFYDEIKNNCRKSQ
;
A
#
# COMPACT_ATOMS: atom_id res chain seq x y z
N MET A 1 -8.70 -18.07 -3.71
CA MET A 1 -7.23 -18.16 -3.88
C MET A 1 -6.58 -17.16 -2.92
N SER A 2 -5.35 -17.40 -2.45
CA SER A 2 -4.69 -16.47 -1.50
C SER A 2 -4.02 -15.30 -2.23
N ASP A 3 -4.00 -14.13 -1.59
CA ASP A 3 -3.24 -12.97 -2.08
C ASP A 3 -1.76 -13.30 -2.25
N ILE A 4 -1.11 -12.64 -3.21
CA ILE A 4 0.32 -12.78 -3.49
C ILE A 4 1.04 -11.50 -3.11
N PHE A 5 2.10 -11.62 -2.33
CA PHE A 5 2.87 -10.49 -1.80
C PHE A 5 4.19 -10.35 -2.53
N TYR A 6 4.59 -9.11 -2.79
CA TYR A 6 5.85 -8.78 -3.43
C TYR A 6 6.63 -7.77 -2.58
N GLU A 7 7.94 -7.94 -2.58
CA GLU A 7 8.90 -7.05 -1.94
C GLU A 7 9.87 -6.48 -2.97
N LEU A 8 10.36 -5.27 -2.71
CA LEU A 8 11.49 -4.72 -3.44
C LEU A 8 12.76 -5.41 -2.98
N GLU A 9 13.63 -5.79 -3.92
CA GLU A 9 14.93 -6.36 -3.55
C GLU A 9 15.80 -5.37 -2.75
N LYS A 10 15.61 -4.06 -2.99
CA LYS A 10 16.22 -2.98 -2.21
C LYS A 10 15.12 -2.12 -1.60
N GLU A 11 14.73 -2.44 -0.38
CA GLU A 11 13.70 -1.70 0.35
C GLU A 11 14.30 -0.44 1.01
N ASN A 12 14.35 0.66 0.27
CA ASN A 12 14.70 1.97 0.80
C ASN A 12 13.68 3.03 0.35
N VAL A 13 13.68 4.16 1.06
CA VAL A 13 12.73 5.26 0.85
C VAL A 13 12.71 5.75 -0.60
N ASN A 14 13.87 5.85 -1.25
CA ASN A 14 13.95 6.35 -2.63
C ASN A 14 13.30 5.37 -3.61
N GLU A 15 13.56 4.07 -3.47
CA GLU A 15 12.93 3.04 -4.32
C GLU A 15 11.43 2.95 -4.08
N ILE A 16 10.98 3.01 -2.82
CA ILE A 16 9.55 3.07 -2.47
C ILE A 16 8.87 4.28 -3.11
N LYS A 17 9.49 5.46 -3.03
CA LYS A 17 8.99 6.68 -3.66
C LYS A 17 8.90 6.54 -5.18
N LYS A 18 9.89 5.90 -5.83
CA LYS A 18 9.82 5.63 -7.28
C LYS A 18 8.66 4.71 -7.63
N VAL A 19 8.46 3.63 -6.88
CA VAL A 19 7.34 2.69 -7.11
C VAL A 19 5.99 3.38 -6.90
N LEU A 20 5.83 4.14 -5.82
CA LEU A 20 4.60 4.89 -5.54
C LEU A 20 4.32 5.95 -6.62
N LYS A 21 5.36 6.63 -7.12
CA LYS A 21 5.21 7.59 -8.22
C LYS A 21 4.77 6.90 -9.51
N TRP A 22 5.45 5.80 -9.88
CA TRP A 22 5.06 4.99 -11.03
C TRP A 22 3.62 4.48 -10.90
N ALA A 23 3.24 4.02 -9.71
CA ALA A 23 1.91 3.53 -9.42
C ALA A 23 0.86 4.64 -9.57
N LYS A 24 1.13 5.83 -9.02
CA LYS A 24 0.26 7.02 -9.17
C LYS A 24 -0.01 7.29 -10.66
N GLU A 25 1.04 7.34 -11.47
CA GLU A 25 0.98 7.63 -12.91
C GLU A 25 0.22 6.56 -13.72
N ASN A 26 0.21 5.31 -13.24
CA ASN A 26 -0.44 4.18 -13.92
C ASN A 26 -1.78 3.76 -13.32
N SER A 27 -2.24 4.44 -12.27
CA SER A 27 -3.47 4.11 -11.55
C SER A 27 -4.65 4.96 -12.01
N ARG A 28 -5.85 4.40 -11.86
CA ARG A 28 -7.11 5.16 -11.97
C ARG A 28 -7.68 5.54 -10.61
N ILE A 29 -7.25 4.86 -9.55
CA ILE A 29 -7.82 4.99 -8.21
C ILE A 29 -6.70 5.11 -7.19
N ILE A 30 -6.72 6.22 -6.48
CA ILE A 30 -5.85 6.49 -5.36
C ILE A 30 -6.74 6.85 -4.19
N LYS A 31 -6.55 6.16 -3.07
CA LYS A 31 -7.23 6.43 -1.82
C LYS A 31 -6.22 6.87 -0.78
N LEU A 32 -6.51 8.02 -0.17
CA LEU A 32 -5.74 8.58 0.93
C LEU A 32 -6.63 8.65 2.16
N ASP A 33 -6.19 7.96 3.19
CA ASP A 33 -6.88 7.95 4.48
C ASP A 33 -5.97 8.55 5.56
N VAL A 34 -6.60 9.06 6.60
CA VAL A 34 -5.95 9.53 7.82
C VAL A 34 -6.64 8.92 9.04
N LEU A 35 -5.82 8.52 10.01
CA LEU A 35 -6.24 8.13 11.34
C LEU A 35 -5.69 9.15 12.34
N ASN A 36 -6.51 9.59 13.29
CA ASN A 36 -6.04 10.39 14.42
C ASN A 36 -6.42 9.66 15.70
N CYS A 37 -5.48 8.90 16.25
CA CYS A 37 -5.69 8.02 17.39
C CYS A 37 -6.16 8.79 18.64
N ASN A 38 -5.84 10.08 18.75
CA ASN A 38 -6.29 10.92 19.86
C ASN A 38 -7.77 11.32 19.75
N LYS A 39 -8.39 11.16 18.57
CA LYS A 39 -9.80 11.52 18.34
C LYS A 39 -10.68 10.31 18.06
N SER A 40 -10.18 9.34 17.31
CA SER A 40 -10.96 8.17 16.88
C SER A 40 -10.06 7.08 16.31
N PHE A 41 -10.46 5.82 16.51
CA PHE A 41 -9.86 4.66 15.83
C PHE A 41 -10.39 4.44 14.40
N ARG A 42 -11.30 5.30 13.90
CA ARG A 42 -11.80 5.21 12.52
C ARG A 42 -10.93 6.02 11.57
N ARG A 43 -10.48 5.37 10.49
CA ARG A 43 -9.89 6.05 9.33
C ARG A 43 -10.94 6.92 8.64
N LYS A 44 -10.52 8.11 8.24
CA LYS A 44 -11.32 9.07 7.45
C LYS A 44 -10.54 9.43 6.19
N LYS A 45 -11.20 10.06 5.22
CA LYS A 45 -10.51 10.65 4.07
C LYS A 45 -9.41 11.61 4.56
N ALA A 46 -8.22 11.51 3.99
CA ALA A 46 -7.10 12.36 4.36
C ALA A 46 -7.42 13.84 4.12
N ASP A 47 -6.90 14.69 5.02
CA ASP A 47 -6.93 16.15 4.90
C ASP A 47 -5.77 16.70 4.05
N LYS A 48 -4.96 15.81 3.47
CA LYS A 48 -3.80 16.13 2.63
C LYS A 48 -3.92 15.46 1.26
N THR A 49 -3.32 16.10 0.27
CA THR A 49 -3.17 15.55 -1.09
C THR A 49 -2.14 14.41 -1.12
N PHE A 50 -2.11 13.67 -2.23
CA PHE A 50 -1.12 12.61 -2.43
C PHE A 50 0.30 13.16 -2.33
N ASP A 51 0.59 14.26 -3.02
CA ASP A 51 1.94 14.80 -3.11
C ASP A 51 2.42 15.34 -1.76
N GLU A 52 1.53 15.92 -0.96
CA GLU A 52 1.84 16.29 0.43
C GLU A 52 2.18 15.07 1.29
N VAL A 53 1.35 14.01 1.26
CA VAL A 53 1.59 12.80 2.06
C VAL A 53 2.83 12.06 1.57
N PHE A 54 3.04 12.01 0.25
CA PHE A 54 4.20 11.39 -0.40
C PHE A 54 5.51 12.02 0.05
N ASN A 55 5.54 13.35 0.24
CA ASN A 55 6.71 14.06 0.73
C ASN A 55 7.04 13.74 2.20
N LEU A 56 6.08 13.25 2.98
CA LEU A 56 6.25 12.86 4.38
C LEU A 56 6.78 11.43 4.55
N ILE A 57 6.90 10.66 3.45
CA ILE A 57 7.46 9.30 3.49
C ILE A 57 8.95 9.37 3.86
N ASP A 58 9.28 8.71 4.95
CA ASP A 58 10.60 8.60 5.55
C ASP A 58 10.99 7.14 5.80
N LYS A 59 12.16 6.94 6.44
CA LYS A 59 12.66 5.61 6.84
C LYS A 59 11.71 4.85 7.77
N ASN A 60 10.94 5.54 8.60
CA ASN A 60 10.06 4.87 9.56
C ASN A 60 8.82 4.31 8.85
N SER A 61 8.34 5.02 7.83
CA SER A 61 7.21 4.58 7.01
C SER A 61 7.56 3.45 6.04
N SER A 62 8.85 3.29 5.67
CA SER A 62 9.26 2.35 4.62
C SER A 62 8.87 0.90 4.92
N GLY A 63 9.00 0.45 6.18
CA GLY A 63 8.63 -0.91 6.60
C GLY A 63 7.12 -1.21 6.52
N PHE A 64 6.30 -0.21 6.21
CA PHE A 64 4.85 -0.34 6.00
C PHE A 64 4.46 -0.30 4.52
N PHE A 65 5.42 -0.25 3.61
CA PHE A 65 5.20 -0.33 2.17
C PHE A 65 4.84 -1.75 1.73
N ARG A 66 3.84 -1.91 0.87
CA ARG A 66 3.37 -3.22 0.40
C ARG A 66 3.02 -3.19 -1.08
N ILE A 67 3.39 -4.25 -1.79
CA ILE A 67 2.93 -4.56 -3.13
C ILE A 67 2.18 -5.89 -3.05
N ILE A 68 0.90 -5.92 -3.41
CA ILE A 68 0.04 -7.08 -3.22
C ILE A 68 -0.78 -7.30 -4.49
N LEU A 69 -0.70 -8.49 -5.08
CA LEU A 69 -1.71 -8.95 -6.02
C LEU A 69 -2.87 -9.55 -5.22
N ARG A 70 -3.94 -8.79 -5.11
CA ARG A 70 -5.18 -9.21 -4.46
C ARG A 70 -5.93 -10.17 -5.36
N LYS A 71 -6.35 -11.30 -4.82
CA LYS A 71 -7.02 -12.38 -5.56
C LYS A 71 -8.49 -12.46 -5.19
N ASP A 72 -9.33 -12.80 -6.16
CA ASP A 72 -10.76 -13.10 -5.96
C ASP A 72 -11.51 -12.06 -5.10
N THR A 73 -11.22 -10.77 -5.27
CA THR A 73 -11.79 -9.72 -4.42
C THR A 73 -13.02 -9.11 -5.06
N ASN A 74 -14.06 -8.85 -4.25
CA ASN A 74 -15.20 -8.03 -4.68
C ASN A 74 -14.77 -6.57 -4.84
N VAL A 75 -14.84 -6.05 -6.07
CA VAL A 75 -14.40 -4.70 -6.41
C VAL A 75 -15.53 -3.68 -6.51
N PHE A 76 -16.71 -4.00 -5.96
CA PHE A 76 -17.82 -3.06 -5.84
C PHE A 76 -17.39 -1.79 -5.08
N GLY A 77 -17.64 -0.62 -5.65
CA GLY A 77 -17.23 0.67 -5.08
C GLY A 77 -15.74 1.00 -5.22
N LEU A 78 -14.95 0.12 -5.83
CA LEU A 78 -13.57 0.39 -6.26
C LEU A 78 -13.52 0.52 -7.78
N PHE A 79 -13.68 -0.59 -8.50
CA PHE A 79 -13.55 -0.64 -9.97
C PHE A 79 -14.89 -0.79 -10.70
N SER A 80 -15.99 -1.05 -9.98
CA SER A 80 -17.30 -1.28 -10.57
C SER A 80 -18.42 -0.86 -9.64
N ASP A 81 -19.52 -0.37 -10.20
CA ASP A 81 -20.78 -0.10 -9.49
C ASP A 81 -21.68 -1.36 -9.40
N LYS A 82 -21.13 -2.54 -9.70
CA LYS A 82 -21.81 -3.84 -9.58
C LYS A 82 -20.93 -4.81 -8.80
N LEU A 83 -21.56 -5.82 -8.19
CA LEU A 83 -20.85 -6.94 -7.60
C LEU A 83 -20.06 -7.66 -8.70
N LYS A 84 -18.73 -7.56 -8.60
CA LYS A 84 -17.78 -8.15 -9.53
C LYS A 84 -16.59 -8.65 -8.76
N ILE A 85 -16.22 -9.91 -8.99
CA ILE A 85 -15.02 -10.51 -8.41
C ILE A 85 -13.90 -10.43 -9.44
N MET A 86 -12.77 -9.86 -9.05
CA MET A 86 -11.57 -9.85 -9.90
C MET A 86 -10.29 -9.70 -9.08
N ASP A 87 -9.17 -10.08 -9.69
CA ASP A 87 -7.85 -9.75 -9.16
C ASP A 87 -7.47 -8.31 -9.49
N TYR A 88 -6.69 -7.69 -8.61
CA TYR A 88 -6.10 -6.36 -8.86
C TYR A 88 -4.78 -6.21 -8.11
N LEU A 89 -3.98 -5.23 -8.53
CA LEU A 89 -2.72 -4.88 -7.88
C LEU A 89 -2.95 -3.73 -6.89
N GLU A 90 -2.55 -3.92 -5.64
CA GLU A 90 -2.52 -2.90 -4.59
C GLU A 90 -1.07 -2.53 -4.31
N ILE A 91 -0.74 -1.26 -4.48
CA ILE A 91 0.53 -0.69 -4.02
C ILE A 91 0.20 0.31 -2.93
N SER A 92 0.73 0.12 -1.73
CA SER A 92 0.33 0.91 -0.56
C SER A 92 1.48 1.22 0.38
N ILE A 93 1.31 2.26 1.18
CA ILE A 93 2.06 2.47 2.41
C ILE A 93 1.05 2.65 3.53
N ARG A 94 1.13 1.78 4.52
CA ARG A 94 0.06 1.59 5.51
C ARG A 94 0.29 2.33 6.82
N SER A 95 1.33 3.13 6.91
CA SER A 95 1.59 4.00 8.05
C SER A 95 2.60 5.05 7.67
N ILE A 96 2.19 6.31 7.75
CA ILE A 96 3.08 7.48 7.72
C ILE A 96 2.71 8.33 8.92
N ASN A 97 3.53 8.29 9.96
CA ASN A 97 3.27 8.99 11.22
C ASN A 97 3.68 10.46 11.15
N VAL A 98 2.76 11.35 11.50
CA VAL A 98 2.93 12.81 11.49
C VAL A 98 2.28 13.37 12.75
N GLY A 99 3.07 13.50 13.81
CA GLY A 99 2.57 13.88 15.14
C GLY A 99 1.52 12.88 15.63
N SER A 100 0.29 13.35 15.90
CA SER A 100 -0.81 12.49 16.37
C SER A 100 -1.64 11.85 15.24
N LYS A 101 -1.24 12.06 13.98
CA LYS A 101 -1.95 11.54 12.80
C LYS A 101 -1.11 10.49 12.11
N GLU A 102 -1.78 9.50 11.55
CA GLU A 102 -1.20 8.47 10.71
C GLU A 102 -1.89 8.53 9.35
N TYR A 103 -1.11 8.65 8.29
CA TYR A 103 -1.59 8.70 6.91
C TYR A 103 -1.36 7.37 6.20
N PHE A 104 -2.27 7.06 5.29
CA PHE A 104 -2.26 5.82 4.51
C PHE A 104 -2.43 6.15 3.04
N ILE A 105 -1.62 5.54 2.19
CA ILE A 105 -1.77 5.62 0.73
C ILE A 105 -2.12 4.24 0.21
N PHE A 106 -3.21 4.15 -0.55
CA PHE A 106 -3.58 2.97 -1.32
C PHE A 106 -3.73 3.34 -2.79
N ILE A 107 -3.00 2.65 -3.64
CA ILE A 107 -3.07 2.81 -5.09
C ILE A 107 -3.53 1.49 -5.67
N TYR A 108 -4.64 1.52 -6.41
CA TYR A 108 -5.24 0.32 -6.98
C TYR A 108 -5.08 0.34 -8.51
N LEU A 109 -4.53 -0.76 -9.04
CA LEU A 109 -4.24 -0.93 -10.46
C LEU A 109 -4.84 -2.23 -10.99
N ASP A 110 -5.08 -2.29 -12.30
CA ASP A 110 -5.41 -3.54 -12.98
C ASP A 110 -4.26 -4.56 -12.78
N LYS A 111 -4.60 -5.84 -12.59
CA LYS A 111 -3.62 -6.91 -12.39
C LYS A 111 -2.55 -6.98 -13.49
N LYS A 112 -2.88 -6.60 -14.74
CA LYS A 112 -1.93 -6.57 -15.86
C LYS A 112 -0.74 -5.64 -15.61
N LYS A 113 -0.92 -4.62 -14.75
CA LYS A 113 0.16 -3.70 -14.36
C LYS A 113 1.26 -4.38 -13.56
N LEU A 114 1.03 -5.56 -12.98
CA LEU A 114 2.09 -6.30 -12.28
C LEU A 114 3.25 -6.67 -13.22
N GLU A 115 2.96 -7.09 -14.45
CA GLU A 115 4.00 -7.46 -15.42
C GLU A 115 4.75 -6.23 -15.94
N GLU A 116 4.10 -5.07 -15.99
CA GLU A 116 4.78 -3.79 -16.27
C GLU A 116 5.67 -3.37 -15.10
N LEU A 117 5.19 -3.50 -13.86
CA LEU A 117 5.94 -3.18 -12.65
C LEU A 117 7.23 -4.00 -12.58
N LYS A 118 7.17 -5.32 -12.85
CA LYS A 118 8.32 -6.23 -12.86
C LYS A 118 9.38 -5.89 -13.92
N LYS A 119 9.01 -5.18 -14.99
CA LYS A 119 9.96 -4.72 -16.02
C LYS A 119 10.74 -3.48 -15.58
N VAL A 120 10.16 -2.67 -14.69
CA VAL A 120 10.73 -1.41 -14.22
C VAL A 120 11.47 -1.58 -12.89
N PHE A 121 10.96 -2.45 -12.02
CA PHE A 121 11.46 -2.65 -10.68
C PHE A 121 11.76 -4.12 -10.42
N VAL A 122 12.87 -4.37 -9.73
CA VAL A 122 13.22 -5.72 -9.29
C VAL A 122 12.45 -6.04 -8.02
N ILE A 123 11.36 -6.77 -8.18
CA ILE A 123 10.49 -7.25 -7.09
C ILE A 123 10.50 -8.77 -7.03
N LYS A 124 10.36 -9.33 -5.83
CA LYS A 124 10.34 -10.77 -5.58
C LYS A 124 9.04 -11.15 -4.87
N GLU A 125 8.46 -12.26 -5.29
CA GLU A 125 7.33 -12.86 -4.58
C GLU A 125 7.81 -13.40 -3.24
N VAL A 126 7.02 -13.18 -2.19
CA VAL A 126 7.31 -13.68 -0.85
C VAL A 126 6.12 -14.44 -0.29
N ALA A 127 6.40 -15.55 0.39
CA ALA A 127 5.37 -16.38 0.99
C ALA A 127 4.63 -15.60 2.08
N GLY A 128 3.29 -15.50 1.96
CA GLY A 128 2.45 -14.70 2.86
C GLY A 128 2.56 -15.04 4.36
N LYS A 129 3.19 -16.15 4.74
CA LYS A 129 3.47 -16.53 6.13
C LYS A 129 4.55 -15.69 6.81
N PHE A 130 5.51 -15.11 6.07
CA PHE A 130 6.58 -14.28 6.67
C PHE A 130 6.07 -12.90 7.14
N TYR A 131 4.97 -12.42 6.57
CA TYR A 131 4.49 -11.05 6.81
C TYR A 131 3.71 -10.85 8.11
N ASP A 132 3.06 -11.90 8.62
CA ASP A 132 2.38 -11.85 9.93
C ASP A 132 3.34 -12.17 11.10
N GLU A 133 4.49 -12.81 10.86
CA GLU A 133 5.47 -13.10 11.92
C GLU A 133 6.26 -11.84 12.34
N ILE A 134 6.57 -10.91 11.41
CA ILE A 134 7.20 -9.63 11.75
C ILE A 134 6.31 -8.79 12.70
N LYS A 135 4.98 -8.94 12.63
CA LYS A 135 4.02 -8.28 13.54
C LYS A 135 4.11 -8.75 14.99
N ASN A 136 4.54 -9.99 15.24
CA ASN A 136 4.58 -10.52 16.61
C ASN A 136 5.81 -10.06 17.40
N ASN A 137 6.88 -9.61 16.73
CA ASN A 137 8.06 -9.07 17.42
C ASN A 137 7.91 -7.58 17.77
N CYS A 138 7.20 -6.78 16.96
CA CYS A 138 6.97 -5.36 17.29
C CYS A 138 5.91 -5.14 18.39
N ARG A 139 5.05 -6.12 18.69
CA ARG A 139 4.08 -6.06 19.80
C ARG A 139 4.62 -6.54 21.14
N LYS A 140 5.78 -7.19 21.17
CA LYS A 140 6.42 -7.68 22.40
C LYS A 140 7.41 -6.68 23.02
N SER A 141 7.55 -5.49 22.43
CA SER A 141 8.48 -4.44 22.86
C SER A 141 7.77 -3.20 23.44
N GLN A 142 6.47 -3.29 23.74
CA GLN A 142 5.69 -2.25 24.43
C GLN A 142 5.18 -2.77 25.77
#